data_AF-A0A6N7GYJ9-F1
#
_entry.id   AF-A0A6N7GYJ9-F1
#
_cell.length_a   1.000
_cell.length_b   1.000
_cell.length_c   1.000
_cell.angle_alpha   90.00
_cell.angle_beta   90.00
_cell.angle_gamma   90.00
#
_symmetry.space_group_name_H-M   'P 1'
#
loop_
_entity.id
_entity.type
_entity.pdbx_description
1 polymer ?
#
loop_
_entity_poly.entity_id
_entity_poly.type
_entity_poly.pdbx_seq_one_letter_code
_entity_poly.pdbx_strand_id
1 'polypeptide(L)' 'MDALNAVKTWIGALTEVVLMLLALAIVCAMLVGANLPFFGNVVNNIMALVGDLGKNGLVGLIALALILWLFANRKMA' A
#
# COMPACT_ATOMS: atom_id res chain seq x y z
N MET A 1 -12.82 -22.35 13.35
CA MET A 1 -11.73 -22.23 12.35
C MET A 1 -12.23 -21.58 11.07
N ASP A 2 -13.50 -21.82 10.69
CA ASP A 2 -14.09 -21.25 9.45
C ASP A 2 -14.25 -19.73 9.48
N ALA A 3 -14.62 -19.14 10.62
CA ALA A 3 -14.78 -17.69 10.74
C ALA A 3 -13.48 -16.92 10.47
N LEU A 4 -12.34 -17.41 10.99
CA LEU A 4 -11.03 -16.78 10.75
C LEU A 4 -10.61 -16.90 9.29
N ASN A 5 -10.88 -18.05 8.66
CA ASN A 5 -10.60 -18.25 7.24
C ASN A 5 -11.45 -17.33 6.36
N ALA A 6 -12.75 -17.21 6.66
CA ALA A 6 -13.63 -16.31 5.95
C ALA A 6 -13.15 -14.85 6.06
N VAL A 7 -12.81 -14.38 7.26
CA VAL A 7 -12.28 -13.03 7.46
C VAL A 7 -10.98 -12.82 6.67
N LYS A 8 -10.07 -13.80 6.68
CA LYS A 8 -8.83 -13.73 5.91
C LYS A 8 -9.10 -13.59 4.40
N THR A 9 -10.06 -14.35 3.86
CA THR A 9 -10.48 -14.26 2.45
C THR A 9 -11.07 -12.89 2.13
N TRP A 10 -11.97 -12.36 2.97
CA TRP A 10 -12.56 -11.03 2.78
C TRP A 10 -11.51 -9.92 2.80
N ILE A 11 -10.58 -9.95 3.76
CA ILE A 11 -9.49 -8.97 3.83
C ILE A 11 -8.60 -9.08 2.59
N GLY A 12 -8.28 -10.30 2.14
CA GLY A 12 -7.48 -10.53 0.94
C GLY A 12 -8.12 -9.92 -0.31
N ALA A 13 -9.40 -10.23 -0.54
CA ALA A 13 -10.17 -9.72 -1.67
C ALA A 13 -10.33 -8.18 -1.63
N LEU A 14 -10.64 -7.62 -0.45
CA LEU A 14 -10.75 -6.17 -0.30
C LEU A 14 -9.41 -5.47 -0.54
N THR A 15 -8.31 -6.03 -0.04
CA THR A 15 -6.96 -5.50 -0.26
C THR A 15 -6.62 -5.49 -1.74
N GLU A 16 -6.96 -6.54 -2.48
CA GLU A 16 -6.73 -6.61 -3.92
C GLU A 16 -7.50 -5.52 -4.68
N VAL A 17 -8.78 -5.32 -4.36
CA VAL A 17 -9.59 -4.23 -4.93
C VAL A 17 -8.98 -2.87 -4.62
N VAL A 18 -8.59 -2.63 -3.37
CA VAL A 18 -7.97 -1.35 -2.97
C VAL A 18 -6.62 -1.13 -3.64
N LEU A 19 -5.81 -2.17 -3.87
CA LEU A 19 -4.54 -2.05 -4.60
C LEU A 19 -4.76 -1.68 -6.07
N MET A 20 -5.78 -2.25 -6.72
CA MET A 20 -6.16 -1.85 -8.08
C MET A 20 -6.62 -0.39 -8.13
N LEU A 21 -7.41 0.04 -7.16
CA LEU A 21 -7.84 1.44 -7.03
C LEU A 21 -6.66 2.38 -6.75
N LEU A 22 -5.68 1.95 -5.95
CA LEU A 22 -4.45 2.72 -5.69
C LEU A 22 -3.64 2.93 -6.97
N ALA A 23 -3.48 1.88 -7.79
CA ALA A 23 -2.80 1.98 -9.08
C ALA A 23 -3.52 2.95 -10.02
N LEU A 24 -4.85 2.87 -10.11
CA LEU A 24 -5.67 3.81 -10.88
C LEU A 24 -5.50 5.25 -10.37
N ALA A 25 -5.52 5.45 -9.05
CA ALA A 25 -5.37 6.76 -8.43
C ALA A 25 -4.03 7.42 -8.80
N ILE A 26 -2.94 6.64 -8.81
CA ILE A 26 -1.60 7.12 -9.20
C ILE A 26 -1.61 7.58 -10.67
N VAL A 27 -2.15 6.76 -11.57
CA VAL A 27 -2.22 7.11 -13.00
C VAL A 27 -3.06 8.37 -13.21
N CYS A 28 -4.26 8.43 -12.63
CA CYS A 28 -5.11 9.60 -12.73
C CYS A 28 -4.41 10.85 -12.17
N ALA A 29 -3.73 10.75 -11.02
CA ALA A 29 -3.06 11.90 -10.39
C ALA A 29 -1.95 12.47 -11.28
N MET A 30 -1.28 11.63 -12.05
CA MET A 30 -0.28 12.07 -13.03
C MET A 30 -0.90 12.75 -14.25
N LEU A 31 -2.12 12.37 -14.66
CA LEU A 31 -2.80 12.94 -15.82
C LEU A 31 -3.54 14.25 -15.51
N VAL A 32 -4.23 14.31 -14.38
CA VAL A 32 -5.12 15.43 -13.99
C VAL A 32 -4.43 16.41 -13.04
N GLY A 33 -3.36 15.98 -12.37
CA GLY A 33 -2.69 16.73 -11.32
C GLY A 33 -3.33 16.56 -9.94
N ALA A 34 -2.94 17.40 -8.99
CA ALA A 34 -3.17 17.20 -7.55
C ALA A 34 -4.64 17.31 -7.09
N ASN A 35 -5.57 17.78 -7.93
CA ASN A 35 -6.96 18.04 -7.57
C ASN A 35 -7.91 16.97 -8.13
N LEU A 36 -7.66 15.70 -7.81
CA LEU A 36 -8.61 14.62 -8.10
C LEU A 36 -9.66 14.47 -6.99
N PRO A 37 -10.96 14.56 -7.32
CA PRO A 37 -11.99 14.22 -6.36
C PRO A 37 -11.89 12.73 -6.01
N PHE A 38 -12.16 12.38 -4.75
CA PHE A 38 -12.19 11.01 -4.19
C PHE A 38 -10.85 10.28 -3.98
N PHE A 39 -9.77 10.65 -4.68
CA PHE A 39 -8.49 9.93 -4.55
C PHE A 39 -7.48 10.59 -3.58
N GLY A 40 -7.69 11.85 -3.20
CA GLY A 40 -6.78 12.55 -2.29
C GLY A 40 -5.34 12.63 -2.84
N ASN A 41 -4.37 12.91 -1.96
CA ASN A 41 -2.98 13.14 -2.37
C ASN A 41 -2.12 11.86 -2.32
N VAL A 42 -2.49 10.85 -3.11
CA VAL A 42 -1.86 9.52 -3.10
C VAL A 42 -0.36 9.59 -3.36
N VAL A 43 0.06 10.36 -4.37
CA VAL A 43 1.47 10.45 -4.78
C VAL A 43 2.31 11.07 -3.66
N ASN A 44 1.85 12.15 -3.04
CA ASN A 44 2.59 12.75 -1.92
C ASN A 44 2.63 11.85 -0.70
N ASN A 45 1.58 11.07 -0.42
CA ASN A 45 1.60 10.11 0.69
C ASN A 45 2.68 9.03 0.48
N ILE A 46 2.85 8.54 -0.75
CA ILE A 46 3.91 7.59 -1.11
C ILE A 46 5.28 8.25 -0.97
N MET A 47 5.45 9.47 -1.51
CA MET A 47 6.72 10.20 -1.40
C MET A 47 7.08 10.50 0.06
N ALA A 48 6.11 10.84 0.90
CA ALA A 48 6.31 11.06 2.32
C ALA A 48 6.79 9.77 3.02
N LEU A 49 6.11 8.65 2.77
CA LEU A 49 6.51 7.34 3.32
C LEU A 49 7.95 6.97 2.91
N VAL A 50 8.28 7.09 1.62
CA VAL A 50 9.63 6.79 1.10
C VAL A 50 10.66 7.76 1.71
N GLY A 51 10.31 9.05 1.80
CA GLY A 51 11.14 10.06 2.43
C GLY A 51 11.43 9.75 3.90
N ASP A 52 10.41 9.31 4.66
CA ASP A 52 10.56 8.97 6.07
C ASP A 52 11.39 7.70 6.26
N LEU A 53 11.25 6.70 5.38
CA LEU A 53 12.16 5.55 5.37
C LEU A 53 13.62 5.98 5.08
N GLY A 54 13.85 6.93 4.16
CA GLY A 54 15.19 7.45 3.87
C GLY A 54 15.81 8.26 5.02
N LYS A 55 15.04 9.14 5.64
CA LYS A 55 15.50 10.04 6.73
C LYS A 55 15.95 9.27 7.98
N ASN A 56 15.33 8.12 8.26
CA ASN A 56 15.64 7.31 9.44
C ASN A 56 16.86 6.39 9.26
N GLY A 57 17.57 6.45 8.13
CA GLY A 57 18.82 5.72 7.89
C GLY A 57 18.69 4.22 8.09
N LEU A 58 19.49 3.64 9.00
CA LEU A 58 19.46 2.20 9.31
C LEU A 58 18.09 1.72 9.79
N VAL A 59 17.41 2.51 10.64
CA VAL A 59 16.08 2.13 11.17
C VAL A 59 15.06 2.06 10.03
N GLY A 60 15.13 3.00 9.09
CA GLY A 60 14.29 2.99 7.90
C GLY A 60 14.55 1.79 6.99
N LEU A 61 15.82 1.39 6.83
CA LEU A 61 16.17 0.17 6.08
C LEU A 61 15.63 -1.10 6.74
N ILE A 62 15.71 -1.20 8.06
CA ILE A 62 15.14 -2.32 8.82
C ILE A 62 13.62 -2.36 8.64
N ALA A 63 12.95 -1.20 8.74
CA ALA A 63 11.51 -1.10 8.52
C ALA A 63 11.13 -1.55 7.09
N LEU A 64 11.88 -1.10 6.07
CA LEU A 64 11.68 -1.54 4.69
C LEU A 64 11.88 -3.05 4.54
N ALA A 65 12.92 -3.62 5.13
CA ALA A 65 13.18 -5.06 5.08
C ALA A 65 12.02 -5.86 5.70
N LEU A 66 11.46 -5.41 6.82
CA LEU A 66 10.30 -6.03 7.45
C LEU A 66 9.05 -5.95 6.56
N ILE A 67 8.80 -4.79 5.94
CA ILE A 67 7.69 -4.60 5.00
C ILE A 67 7.82 -5.60 3.84
N LEU A 68 8.99 -5.66 3.19
CA LEU A 68 9.25 -6.57 2.08
C LEU A 68 9.12 -8.04 2.49
N TRP A 69 9.63 -8.40 3.67
CA TRP A 69 9.52 -9.75 4.21
C TRP A 69 8.07 -10.15 4.48
N LEU A 70 7.23 -9.24 4.99
CA LEU A 70 5.80 -9.46 5.21
C LEU A 70 5.07 -9.74 3.90
N PHE A 71 5.34 -8.94 2.86
CA PHE A 71 4.75 -9.13 1.54
C PHE A 71 5.25 -10.40 0.85
N ALA A 72 6.53 -10.73 0.97
CA ALA A 72 7.10 -11.95 0.41
C ALA A 72 6.55 -13.22 1.07
N ASN A 73 6.24 -13.18 2.37
CA ASN A 73 5.66 -14.30 3.11
C ASN A 73 4.12 -14.31 3.15
N ARG A 74 3.46 -13.39 2.44
CA ARG A 74 2.02 -13.51 2.17
C ARG A 74 1.80 -14.74 1.31
N LYS A 75 1.57 -15.89 1.95
CA LYS A 75 0.91 -17.03 1.30
C LYS A 75 -0.52 -16.57 0.99
N MET A 76 -0.73 -16.07 -0.23
CA MET A 76 -2.07 -15.98 -0.80
C MET A 76 -2.62 -17.40 -0.75
N ALA A 77 -3.62 -17.59 0.10
CA ALA A 77 -4.33 -18.85 0.26
C ALA A 77 -5.37 -18.96 -0.84
#